data_AF-A0A945W3N0-F1
#
_entry.id   AF-A0A945W3N0-F1
#
_cell.length_a   1.000
_cell.length_b   1.000
_cell.length_c   1.000
_cell.angle_alpha   90.00
_cell.angle_beta   90.00
_cell.angle_gamma   90.00
#
_symmetry.space_group_name_H-M   'P 1'
#
loop_
_entity.id
_entity.type
_entity.pdbx_description
1 polymer ?
#
loop_
_entity_poly.entity_id
_entity_poly.type
_entity_poly.pdbx_seq_one_letter_code
_entity_poly.pdbx_strand_id
1 'polypeptide(L)'
;MRTCSGFPKDAGHPIFIIADNVKYHHNKKVREFLNKKEQQGSIMMAFLPPYSDSPKLNPDEQVWNYAKREVSKRIIHSKEKIEKVIFSVMNTVQKNAQLTRSFLRMPDTEYAL
;
A
#
# COMPACT_ATOMS: atom_id res chain seq x y z
N MET A 1 -2.77 0.00 20.48
CA MET A 1 -3.44 0.47 19.25
C MET A 1 -2.82 1.83 18.90
N ARG A 2 -1.80 1.86 18.04
CA ARG A 2 -1.22 3.14 17.59
C ARG A 2 -2.08 3.64 16.45
N THR A 3 -2.74 4.78 16.63
CA THR A 3 -3.38 5.50 15.55
C THR A 3 -2.29 5.98 14.60
N CYS A 4 -2.37 5.61 13.33
CA CYS A 4 -1.55 6.24 12.29
C CYS A 4 -2.09 7.66 12.10
N SER A 5 -1.55 8.61 12.86
CA SER A 5 -1.90 10.03 12.83
C SER A 5 -1.15 10.77 11.72
N GLY A 6 -1.34 10.33 10.47
CA GLY A 6 -0.60 10.89 9.34
C GLY A 6 -1.16 10.48 7.99
N PHE A 7 -2.44 10.70 7.75
CA PHE A 7 -2.83 10.97 6.37
C PHE A 7 -2.29 12.36 6.02
N PRO A 8 -1.63 12.55 4.86
CA PRO A 8 -1.15 13.86 4.45
C PRO A 8 -2.33 14.83 4.49
N LYS A 9 -2.23 15.89 5.29
CA LYS A 9 -3.21 16.98 5.31
C LYS A 9 -3.06 17.90 4.08
N ASP A 10 -2.12 17.58 3.19
CA ASP A 10 -1.52 18.56 2.27
C ASP A 10 -1.60 18.20 0.78
N ALA A 11 -2.42 17.21 0.39
CA ALA A 11 -2.81 17.15 -1.00
C ALA A 11 -3.93 18.17 -1.17
N GLY A 12 -3.71 19.31 -1.84
CA GLY A 12 -4.79 20.21 -2.27
C GLY A 12 -5.81 19.56 -3.25
N HIS A 13 -5.88 18.23 -3.25
CA HIS A 13 -6.61 17.36 -4.15
C HIS A 13 -7.11 16.13 -3.35
N PRO A 14 -8.21 15.50 -3.76
CA PRO A 14 -8.70 14.26 -3.15
C PRO A 14 -7.65 13.13 -3.21
N ILE A 15 -7.58 12.30 -2.16
CA ILE A 15 -6.73 11.11 -2.14
C ILE A 15 -7.51 9.93 -2.75
N PHE A 16 -6.97 9.30 -3.78
CA PHE A 16 -7.53 8.08 -4.36
C PHE A 16 -6.86 6.83 -3.74
N ILE A 17 -7.66 5.95 -3.14
CA ILE A 17 -7.19 4.71 -2.51
C ILE A 17 -7.63 3.52 -3.36
N ILE A 18 -6.68 2.67 -3.73
CA ILE A 18 -6.94 1.39 -4.41
C ILE A 18 -6.59 0.28 -3.42
N ALA A 19 -7.53 -0.60 -3.11
CA ALA A 19 -7.34 -1.68 -2.14
C ALA A 19 -7.74 -3.04 -2.70
N ASP A 20 -7.21 -4.12 -2.12
CA ASP A 20 -7.66 -5.48 -2.42
C ASP A 20 -9.12 -5.70 -1.97
N ASN A 21 -9.77 -6.72 -2.52
CA ASN A 21 -11.21 -6.96 -2.30
C ASN A 21 -11.49 -7.87 -1.09
N VAL A 22 -10.70 -7.74 -0.04
CA VAL A 22 -10.80 -8.55 1.17
C VAL A 22 -11.94 -8.05 2.07
N LYS A 23 -12.62 -8.99 2.73
CA LYS A 23 -13.85 -8.73 3.51
C LYS A 23 -13.67 -7.65 4.60
N TYR A 24 -12.48 -7.52 5.18
CA TYR A 24 -12.25 -6.55 6.25
C TYR A 24 -12.24 -5.09 5.77
N HIS A 25 -11.98 -4.82 4.49
CA HIS A 25 -12.15 -3.46 3.95
C HIS A 25 -13.62 -3.06 3.76
N HIS A 26 -14.54 -4.04 3.74
CA HIS A 26 -15.98 -3.82 3.59
C HIS A 26 -16.73 -3.73 4.92
N ASN A 27 -16.00 -3.74 6.04
CA ASN A 27 -16.65 -3.70 7.35
C ASN A 27 -17.39 -2.36 7.55
N LYS A 28 -18.44 -2.40 8.39
CA LYS A 28 -19.33 -1.25 8.64
C LYS A 28 -18.57 0.02 9.03
N LYS A 29 -17.59 -0.09 9.94
CA LYS A 29 -16.82 1.07 10.44
C LYS A 29 -15.97 1.71 9.34
N VAL A 30 -15.35 0.89 8.50
CA VAL A 30 -14.53 1.35 7.36
C VAL A 30 -15.43 2.03 6.33
N ARG A 31 -16.56 1.43 5.98
CA ARG A 31 -17.53 2.01 5.03
C ARG A 31 -18.10 3.34 5.51
N GLU A 32 -18.50 3.43 6.79
CA GLU A 32 -18.99 4.68 7.37
C GLU A 32 -17.94 5.80 7.33
N PHE A 33 -16.67 5.46 7.64
CA PHE A 33 -15.57 6.40 7.55
C PHE A 33 -15.34 6.90 6.11
N LEU A 34 -15.30 5.98 5.15
CA LEU A 34 -15.06 6.30 3.74
C LEU A 34 -16.19 7.14 3.16
N ASN A 35 -17.45 6.77 3.40
CA ASN A 35 -18.61 7.53 2.94
C ASN A 35 -18.56 8.99 3.42
N LYS A 36 -18.19 9.21 4.69
CA LYS A 36 -18.05 10.56 5.24
C LYS A 36 -16.92 11.34 4.55
N LYS A 37 -15.81 10.67 4.22
CA LYS A 37 -14.65 11.30 3.58
C LYS A 37 -14.84 11.57 2.09
N GLU A 38 -15.61 10.73 1.42
CA GLU A 38 -16.04 10.89 0.04
C GLU A 38 -17.02 12.05 -0.12
N GLN A 39 -18.01 12.17 0.78
CA GLN A 39 -18.90 13.34 0.84
C GLN A 39 -18.16 14.66 1.06
N GLN A 40 -17.02 14.62 1.76
CA GLN A 40 -16.14 15.77 1.97
C GLN A 40 -15.22 16.05 0.77
N GLY A 41 -15.25 15.22 -0.28
CA GLY A 41 -14.34 15.31 -1.42
C GLY A 41 -12.87 15.07 -1.04
N SER A 42 -12.60 14.41 0.09
CA SER A 42 -11.24 14.27 0.62
C SER A 42 -10.59 12.93 0.32
N ILE A 43 -11.40 11.87 0.17
CA ILE A 43 -10.94 10.51 -0.15
C ILE A 43 -11.92 9.90 -1.15
N MET A 44 -11.38 9.26 -2.18
CA MET A 44 -12.10 8.37 -3.10
C MET A 44 -11.50 6.97 -2.97
N MET A 45 -12.31 5.92 -3.11
CA MET A 45 -11.84 4.54 -2.95
C MET A 45 -12.35 3.62 -4.05
N ALA A 46 -11.45 2.80 -4.58
CA ALA A 46 -11.73 1.72 -5.51
C ALA A 46 -11.19 0.39 -4.98
N PHE A 47 -11.87 -0.70 -5.33
CA PHE A 47 -11.46 -2.06 -5.00
C PHE A 47 -10.96 -2.78 -6.24
N LEU A 48 -9.91 -3.58 -6.07
CA LEU A 48 -9.47 -4.50 -7.11
C LEU A 48 -10.55 -5.56 -7.39
N PRO A 49 -10.58 -6.14 -8.60
CA PRO A 49 -11.46 -7.26 -8.88
C PRO A 49 -11.20 -8.45 -7.93
N PRO A 50 -12.23 -9.23 -7.55
CA PRO A 50 -12.11 -10.36 -6.62
C PRO A 50 -11.50 -11.64 -7.26
N TYR A 51 -10.99 -11.56 -8.49
CA TYR A 51 -10.55 -12.71 -9.27
C TYR A 51 -9.15 -13.22 -8.85
N SER A 52 -8.79 -14.41 -9.32
CA SER A 52 -7.48 -15.04 -9.09
C SER A 52 -6.28 -14.19 -9.52
N ASP A 53 -6.47 -13.24 -10.45
CA ASP A 53 -5.41 -12.34 -10.93
C ASP A 53 -5.29 -11.03 -10.13
N SER A 54 -6.15 -10.81 -9.11
CA SER A 54 -6.08 -9.64 -8.22
C SER A 54 -4.67 -9.38 -7.64
N PRO A 55 -3.87 -10.40 -7.25
CA PRO A 55 -2.50 -10.16 -6.80
C PRO A 55 -1.60 -9.50 -7.87
N LYS A 56 -1.79 -9.82 -9.15
CA LYS A 56 -1.01 -9.21 -10.23
C LYS A 56 -1.36 -7.73 -10.43
N LEU A 57 -2.61 -7.37 -10.15
CA LEU A 57 -3.11 -6.01 -10.25
C LEU A 57 -2.64 -5.15 -9.09
N ASN A 58 -2.31 -5.72 -7.92
CA ASN A 58 -1.88 -4.95 -6.76
C ASN A 58 -0.40 -4.56 -6.84
N PRO A 59 -0.03 -3.27 -7.00
CA PRO A 59 1.38 -2.87 -7.04
C PRO A 59 2.13 -3.14 -5.72
N ASP A 60 1.43 -3.29 -4.60
CA ASP A 60 2.07 -3.67 -3.32
C ASP A 60 2.70 -5.07 -3.36
N GLU A 61 2.25 -5.97 -4.24
CA GLU A 61 2.93 -7.26 -4.44
C GLU A 61 4.36 -7.07 -4.96
N GLN A 62 4.59 -6.06 -5.80
CA GLN A 62 5.94 -5.74 -6.29
C GLN A 62 6.81 -5.14 -5.19
N VAL A 63 6.23 -4.29 -4.34
CA VAL A 63 6.89 -3.79 -3.13
C VAL A 63 7.29 -4.96 -2.22
N TRP A 64 6.39 -5.93 -2.01
CA TRP A 64 6.67 -7.11 -1.21
C TRP A 64 7.73 -8.01 -1.83
N ASN A 65 7.70 -8.24 -3.13
CA ASN A 65 8.72 -9.03 -3.83
C ASN A 65 10.10 -8.39 -3.73
N TYR A 66 10.18 -7.07 -3.91
CA TYR A 66 11.40 -6.30 -3.66
C TYR A 66 11.87 -6.46 -2.22
N ALA A 67 10.97 -6.25 -1.24
CA ALA A 67 11.32 -6.30 0.17
C ALA A 67 11.82 -7.69 0.59
N LYS A 68 11.11 -8.76 0.21
CA LYS A 68 11.51 -10.16 0.47
C LYS A 68 12.89 -10.45 -0.10
N ARG A 69 13.19 -9.99 -1.32
CA ARG A 69 14.51 -10.16 -1.96
C ARG A 69 15.62 -9.40 -1.24
N GLU A 70 15.36 -8.19 -0.74
CA GLU A 70 16.39 -7.43 -0.01
C GLU A 70 16.61 -7.95 1.42
N VAL A 71 15.56 -8.48 2.05
CA VAL A 71 15.64 -9.12 3.37
C VAL A 71 16.41 -10.45 3.27
N SER A 72 16.14 -11.27 2.25
CA SER A 72 16.78 -12.60 2.10
C SER A 72 18.29 -12.55 1.88
N LYS A 73 18.83 -11.42 1.41
CA LYS A 73 20.28 -11.17 1.30
C LYS A 73 20.98 -11.00 2.65
N ARG A 74 20.25 -10.92 3.76
CA ARG A 74 20.81 -10.63 5.09
C ARG A 74 20.74 -11.85 5.99
N ILE A 75 21.79 -12.06 6.77
CA ILE A 75 21.80 -13.08 7.83
C ILE A 75 21.15 -12.49 9.09
N ILE A 76 20.03 -13.09 9.50
CA ILE A 76 19.21 -12.61 10.61
C ILE A 76 19.00 -13.75 11.61
N HIS A 77 19.38 -13.50 12.87
CA HIS A 77 19.35 -14.51 13.94
C HIS A 77 18.35 -14.20 15.06
N SER A 78 17.54 -13.13 14.92
CA SER A 78 16.50 -12.80 15.90
C SER A 78 15.32 -12.08 15.25
N LYS A 79 14.15 -12.19 15.86
CA LYS A 79 12.92 -11.56 15.39
C LYS A 79 13.03 -10.03 15.38
N GLU A 80 13.62 -9.44 16.41
CA GLU A 80 13.79 -7.98 16.54
C GLU A 80 14.67 -7.44 15.41
N LYS A 81 15.66 -8.23 14.98
CA LYS A 81 16.52 -7.88 13.85
C LYS A 81 15.78 -8.00 12.52
N ILE A 82 14.84 -8.94 12.37
CA ILE A 82 13.97 -9.04 11.18
C ILE A 82 13.15 -7.76 11.03
N GLU A 83 12.45 -7.34 12.09
CA GLU A 83 11.62 -6.13 12.06
C GLU A 83 12.44 -4.90 11.64
N LYS A 84 13.61 -4.68 12.26
CA LYS A 84 14.52 -3.57 11.91
C LYS A 84 14.95 -3.61 10.44
N VAL A 85 15.27 -4.79 9.92
CA VAL A 85 15.66 -4.96 8.52
C VAL A 85 14.49 -4.64 7.60
N ILE A 86 13.29 -5.15 7.87
CA ILE A 86 12.10 -4.88 7.07
C ILE A 86 11.81 -3.38 7.05
N PHE A 87 11.80 -2.71 8.21
CA PHE A 87 11.58 -1.25 8.26
C PHE A 87 12.65 -0.48 7.48
N SER A 88 13.92 -0.89 7.57
CA SER A 88 14.99 -0.27 6.80
C SER A 88 14.78 -0.41 5.29
N VAL A 89 14.34 -1.59 4.82
CA VAL A 89 14.09 -1.85 3.39
C VAL A 89 12.87 -1.05 2.91
N MET A 90 11.78 -1.02 3.69
CA MET A 90 10.59 -0.24 3.36
C MET A 90 10.89 1.27 3.31
N ASN A 91 11.74 1.77 4.21
CA ASN A 91 12.21 3.17 4.17
C ASN A 91 13.01 3.47 2.89
N THR A 92 13.78 2.52 2.37
CA THR A 92 14.48 2.68 1.09
C THR A 92 13.49 2.79 -0.06
N VAL A 93 12.43 1.96 -0.07
CA VAL A 93 11.36 2.05 -1.06
C VAL A 93 10.66 3.41 -0.98
N GLN A 94 10.22 3.82 0.22
CA GLN A 94 9.51 5.08 0.44
C GLN A 94 10.30 6.31 -0.05
N LYS A 95 11.63 6.34 0.18
CA LYS A 95 12.49 7.47 -0.20
C LYS A 95 12.89 7.46 -1.68
N ASN A 96 12.68 6.36 -2.40
CA ASN A 96 13.07 6.22 -3.79
C ASN A 96 11.84 6.30 -4.70
N ALA A 97 11.47 7.52 -5.08
CA ALA A 97 10.32 7.77 -5.96
C ALA A 97 10.45 7.07 -7.34
N GLN A 98 11.67 6.91 -7.86
CA GLN A 98 11.89 6.22 -9.13
C GLN A 98 11.57 4.72 -9.01
N LEU A 99 12.04 4.08 -7.93
CA LEU A 99 11.72 2.68 -7.63
C LEU A 99 10.21 2.49 -7.44
N THR A 100 9.58 3.34 -6.62
CA THR A 100 8.13 3.28 -6.39
C THR A 100 7.34 3.45 -7.68
N ARG A 101 7.71 4.42 -8.53
CA ARG A 101 7.08 4.60 -9.86
C ARG A 101 7.32 3.40 -10.78
N SER A 102 8.45 2.72 -10.67
CA SER A 102 8.72 1.54 -11.50
C SER A 102 7.75 0.39 -11.21
N PHE A 103 7.29 0.24 -9.96
CA PHE A 103 6.28 -0.74 -9.59
C PHE A 103 4.91 -0.44 -10.20
N LEU A 104 4.61 0.83 -10.45
CA LEU A 104 3.34 1.25 -11.07
C LEU A 104 3.39 1.12 -12.60
N ARG A 105 4.56 1.20 -13.22
CA ARG A 105 4.74 1.12 -14.69
C ARG A 105 4.73 -0.30 -15.26
N MET A 106 4.33 -1.30 -14.48
CA MET A 106 4.18 -2.67 -14.99
C MET A 106 2.82 -2.81 -15.71
N PRO A 107 2.71 -3.70 -16.73
CA PRO A 107 1.49 -3.81 -17.54
C PRO A 107 0.19 -3.99 -16.73
N ASP A 108 0.26 -4.75 -15.63
CA ASP A 108 -0.90 -5.06 -14.79
C ASP A 108 -1.22 -3.96 -13.76
N THR A 109 -0.35 -2.97 -13.57
CA THR A 109 -0.46 -1.94 -12.51
C THR A 109 -0.48 -0.51 -13.03
N GLU A 110 -0.31 -0.30 -14.35
CA GLU A 110 -0.22 1.03 -14.96
C GLU A 110 -1.48 1.89 -14.76
N TYR A 111 -2.62 1.25 -14.52
CA TYR A 111 -3.88 1.91 -14.19
C TYR A 111 -3.82 2.83 -12.96
N ALA A 112 -2.78 2.70 -12.12
CA ALA A 112 -2.60 3.45 -10.87
C ALA A 112 -1.66 4.68 -10.99
N LEU A 113 -1.21 5.03 -12.21
CA LEU A 113 -0.45 6.26 -12.50
C LEU A 113 -1.36 7.44 -12.84
#